data_AF-A0A7C3CLD3-F1
#
_entry.id   AF-A0A7C3CLD3-F1
#
_cell.length_a   1.000
_cell.length_b   1.000
_cell.length_c   1.000
_cell.angle_alpha   90.00
_cell.angle_beta   90.00
_cell.angle_gamma   90.00
#
_symmetry.space_group_name_H-M   'P 1'
#
loop_
_entity.id
_entity.type
_entity.pdbx_description
1 polymer ?
#
loop_
_entity_poly.entity_id
_entity_poly.type
_entity_poly.pdbx_seq_one_letter_code
_entity_poly.pdbx_strand_id
1 'polypeptide(L)'
;MHGARVVQQLFAHNQHPNLRGHLIWLPVLSADNQAAAEKLANSIHDPRITLYWNADQSLGLPLRATLQLCTPVAWDVYLLYPAQTVWRKEATPQPAFWMHQLSAETHPNWLDAAELAIQLDILLIPKKP
;
A
#
# COMPACT_ATOMS: atom_id res chain seq x y z
N MET A 1 -0.57 -3.22 14.54
CA MET A 1 -0.84 -3.45 13.12
C MET A 1 0.44 -3.84 12.41
N HIS A 2 0.40 -4.91 11.60
CA HIS A 2 1.57 -5.43 10.90
C HIS A 2 1.82 -4.70 9.57
N GLY A 3 0.75 -4.22 8.91
CA GLY A 3 0.74 -3.41 7.68
C GLY A 3 1.80 -2.31 7.59
N ALA A 4 1.62 -1.28 8.42
CA ALA A 4 2.48 -0.10 8.41
C ALA A 4 3.96 -0.40 8.76
N ARG A 5 4.21 -1.46 9.54
CA ARG A 5 5.58 -1.85 9.93
C ARG A 5 6.40 -2.29 8.71
N VAL A 6 5.81 -3.04 7.79
CA VAL A 6 6.48 -3.51 6.57
C VAL A 6 6.89 -2.32 5.71
N VAL A 7 6.01 -1.33 5.54
CA VAL A 7 6.32 -0.12 4.78
C VAL A 7 7.41 0.70 5.46
N GLN A 8 7.35 0.90 6.78
CA GLN A 8 8.42 1.59 7.52
C GLN A 8 9.77 0.89 7.36
N GLN A 9 9.80 -0.44 7.41
CA GLN A 9 11.01 -1.22 7.19
C GLN A 9 11.55 -1.06 5.76
N LEU A 10 10.67 -1.09 4.76
CA LEU A 10 11.05 -0.90 3.36
C LEU A 10 11.73 0.47 3.15
N PHE A 11 11.16 1.53 3.73
CA PHE A 11 11.70 2.88 3.64
C PHE A 11 12.99 3.07 4.45
N ALA A 12 13.12 2.42 5.60
CA ALA A 12 14.36 2.45 6.38
C ALA A 12 15.55 1.88 5.59
N HIS A 13 15.34 0.80 4.84
CA HIS A 13 16.39 0.14 4.05
C HIS A 13 16.57 0.72 2.64
N ASN A 14 15.66 1.57 2.17
CA ASN A 14 15.72 2.17 0.84
C ASN A 14 15.62 3.70 0.92
N GLN A 15 16.74 4.39 0.69
CA GLN A 15 16.84 5.86 0.76
C GLN A 15 16.67 6.53 -0.62
N HIS A 16 16.09 5.85 -1.60
CA HIS A 16 15.98 6.38 -2.95
C HIS A 16 15.14 7.69 -2.96
N PRO A 17 15.64 8.77 -3.59
CA PRO A 17 15.01 10.10 -3.50
C PRO A 17 13.65 10.18 -4.20
N ASN A 18 13.37 9.29 -5.15
CA ASN A 18 12.09 9.23 -5.86
C ASN A 18 11.08 8.25 -5.24
N LEU A 19 11.46 7.54 -4.17
CA LEU A 19 10.51 6.68 -3.46
C LEU A 19 9.52 7.53 -2.67
N ARG A 20 8.23 7.27 -2.84
CA ARG A 20 7.13 7.91 -2.10
C ARG A 20 6.19 6.85 -1.56
N GLY A 21 5.77 7.03 -0.32
CA GLY A 21 4.91 6.09 0.41
C GLY A 21 3.55 6.73 0.68
N HIS A 22 2.49 6.01 0.37
CA HIS A 22 1.13 6.42 0.68
C HIS A 22 0.46 5.30 1.49
N LEU A 23 0.27 5.55 2.78
CA LEU A 23 -0.44 4.62 3.67
C LEU A 23 -1.89 5.05 3.75
N ILE A 24 -2.80 4.17 3.34
CA ILE A 24 -4.24 4.45 3.35
C ILE A 24 -4.89 3.57 4.40
N TRP A 25 -5.39 4.19 5.47
CA TRP A 25 -6.07 3.47 6.54
C TRP A 25 -7.58 3.51 6.31
N LEU A 26 -8.19 2.31 6.27
CA LEU A 26 -9.62 2.07 6.10
C LEU A 26 -10.26 1.57 7.42
N PRO A 27 -11.50 1.94 7.76
CA PRO A 27 -12.21 1.38 8.90
C PRO A 27 -12.70 -0.05 8.61
N VAL A 28 -11.89 -1.08 8.85
CA VAL A 28 -12.28 -2.48 8.56
C VAL A 28 -12.55 -3.28 9.83
N LEU A 29 -11.73 -3.09 10.85
CA LEU A 29 -11.90 -3.66 12.18
C LEU A 29 -12.62 -2.69 13.11
N SER A 30 -13.26 -3.21 14.16
CA SER A 30 -13.97 -2.39 15.15
C SER A 30 -13.09 -1.36 15.86
N ALA A 31 -11.78 -1.61 15.94
CA ALA A 31 -10.81 -0.70 16.52
C ALA A 31 -10.29 0.37 15.54
N ASP A 32 -10.59 0.25 14.24
CA ASP A 32 -10.14 1.21 13.24
C ASP A 32 -10.98 2.48 13.31
N ASN A 33 -10.32 3.60 13.61
CA ASN A 33 -10.93 4.92 13.68
C ASN A 33 -9.88 5.98 13.35
N GLN A 34 -10.38 7.20 13.07
CA GLN A 34 -9.53 8.33 12.71
C GLN A 34 -8.46 8.63 13.77
N ALA A 35 -8.80 8.57 15.06
CA ALA A 35 -7.84 8.85 16.13
C ALA A 35 -6.70 7.81 16.17
N ALA A 36 -6.99 6.54 15.92
CA ALA A 36 -5.97 5.50 15.77
C ALA A 36 -5.07 5.75 14.55
N ALA A 37 -5.67 6.18 13.43
CA ALA A 37 -4.94 6.54 12.22
C ALA A 37 -4.00 7.74 12.42
N GLU A 38 -4.50 8.80 13.06
CA GLU A 38 -3.70 9.98 13.43
C GLU A 38 -2.56 9.62 14.40
N LYS A 39 -2.83 8.76 15.38
CA LYS A 39 -1.79 8.28 16.29
C LYS A 39 -0.65 7.57 15.56
N LEU A 40 -0.96 6.72 14.57
CA LEU A 40 0.08 6.09 13.74
C LEU A 40 0.78 7.11 12.84
N ALA A 41 0.04 8.04 12.22
CA ALA A 41 0.62 9.09 11.40
C ALA A 41 1.70 9.87 12.16
N ASN A 42 1.42 10.23 13.42
CA ASN A 42 2.35 10.93 14.30
C ASN A 42 3.60 10.11 14.69
N SER A 43 3.57 8.79 14.51
CA SER A 43 4.71 7.91 14.77
C SER A 43 5.58 7.63 13.53
N ILE A 44 5.15 8.10 12.35
CA ILE A 44 5.89 7.96 11.10
C ILE A 44 6.81 9.18 10.96
N HIS A 45 8.13 8.93 11.00
CA HIS A 45 9.14 9.99 10.92
C HIS A 45 9.78 10.14 9.53
N ASP A 46 9.55 9.21 8.61
CA ASP A 46 10.08 9.32 7.24
C ASP A 46 9.23 10.31 6.43
N PRO A 47 9.79 11.44 5.98
CA PRO A 47 9.03 12.49 5.30
C PRO A 47 8.54 12.07 3.90
N ARG A 48 9.00 10.94 3.37
CA ARG A 48 8.56 10.40 2.08
C ARG A 48 7.26 9.61 2.21
N ILE A 49 6.79 9.33 3.43
CA ILE A 49 5.57 8.60 3.71
C ILE A 49 4.48 9.59 4.14
N THR A 50 3.31 9.50 3.52
CA THR A 50 2.11 10.21 3.94
C THR A 50 1.01 9.21 4.30
N LEU A 51 0.38 9.41 5.45
CA LEU A 51 -0.77 8.60 5.88
C LEU A 51 -2.07 9.35 5.62
N TYR A 52 -3.08 8.64 5.13
CA TYR A 52 -4.41 9.14 4.87
C TYR A 52 -5.44 8.28 5.60
N TRP A 53 -6.45 8.94 6.16
CA TRP A 53 -7.67 8.28 6.64
C TRP A 53 -8.71 8.26 5.51
N ASN A 54 -9.19 7.08 5.14
CA ASN A 54 -10.22 6.90 4.12
C ASN A 54 -11.48 6.29 4.74
N ALA A 55 -12.28 7.14 5.38
CA ALA A 55 -13.45 6.77 6.18
C ALA A 55 -14.53 6.02 5.39
N ASP A 56 -14.72 6.36 4.12
CA ASP A 56 -15.77 5.81 3.27
C ASP A 56 -15.33 4.56 2.47
N GLN A 57 -14.09 4.11 2.68
CA GLN A 57 -13.47 3.00 1.95
C GLN A 57 -13.46 3.18 0.42
N SER A 58 -13.61 4.40 -0.09
CA SER A 58 -13.71 4.71 -1.52
C SER A 58 -12.48 4.27 -2.33
N LEU A 59 -11.33 4.03 -1.68
CA LEU A 59 -10.16 3.43 -2.34
C LEU A 59 -10.17 1.90 -2.33
N GLY A 60 -10.50 1.29 -1.19
CA GLY A 60 -10.44 -0.16 -1.01
C GLY A 60 -11.50 -0.92 -1.81
N LEU A 61 -12.68 -0.32 -1.99
CA LEU A 61 -13.79 -0.91 -2.74
C LEU A 61 -13.47 -1.14 -4.23
N PRO A 62 -13.00 -0.15 -5.00
CA PRO A 62 -12.61 -0.39 -6.40
C PRO A 62 -11.32 -1.21 -6.50
N LEU A 63 -10.38 -1.06 -5.56
CA LEU A 63 -9.14 -1.84 -5.55
C LEU A 63 -9.38 -3.35 -5.49
N ARG A 64 -10.39 -3.82 -4.75
CA ARG A 64 -10.67 -5.26 -4.67
C ARG A 64 -10.90 -5.88 -6.06
N ALA A 65 -11.57 -5.15 -6.95
CA ALA A 65 -11.85 -5.60 -8.31
C ALA A 65 -10.58 -5.55 -9.18
N THR A 66 -9.79 -4.49 -9.06
CA THR A 66 -8.48 -4.35 -9.71
C THR A 66 -7.56 -5.53 -9.37
N LEU A 67 -7.55 -5.94 -8.10
CA LEU A 67 -6.70 -7.01 -7.56
C LEU A 67 -7.36 -8.40 -7.59
N GLN A 68 -8.59 -8.51 -8.09
CA GLN A 68 -9.35 -9.77 -8.16
C GLN A 68 -9.48 -10.49 -6.81
N LEU A 69 -9.65 -9.71 -5.74
CA LEU A 69 -9.84 -10.21 -4.38
C LEU A 69 -11.31 -10.54 -4.10
N CYS A 70 -11.55 -11.56 -3.28
CA CYS A 70 -12.88 -12.01 -2.89
C CYS A 70 -13.47 -11.25 -1.68
N THR A 71 -12.62 -10.55 -0.93
CA THR A 71 -12.97 -9.77 0.26
C THR A 71 -13.88 -8.60 -0.11
N PRO A 72 -14.79 -8.17 0.80
CA PRO A 72 -15.64 -7.01 0.57
C PRO A 72 -14.89 -5.71 0.24
N VAL A 73 -13.68 -5.55 0.80
CA VAL A 73 -12.82 -4.37 0.62
C VAL A 73 -11.37 -4.80 0.55
N ALA A 74 -10.55 -4.18 -0.32
CA ALA A 74 -9.11 -4.40 -0.31
C ALA A 74 -8.48 -3.62 0.84
N TRP A 75 -7.95 -4.35 1.81
CA TRP A 75 -7.20 -3.84 2.97
C TRP A 75 -6.02 -4.77 3.24
N ASP A 76 -5.02 -4.33 4.00
CA ASP A 76 -3.76 -5.07 4.17
C ASP A 76 -3.15 -5.56 2.84
N VAL A 77 -3.21 -4.68 1.83
CA VAL A 77 -2.59 -4.85 0.51
C VAL A 77 -1.39 -3.90 0.36
N TYR A 78 -0.38 -4.36 -0.37
CA TYR A 78 0.85 -3.64 -0.65
C TYR A 78 0.97 -3.48 -2.15
N LEU A 79 1.01 -2.24 -2.63
CA LEU A 79 0.92 -1.92 -4.05
C LEU A 79 2.17 -1.14 -4.48
N LEU A 80 2.84 -1.63 -5.52
CA LEU A 80 3.96 -0.92 -6.13
C LEU A 80 3.56 -0.37 -7.49
N TYR A 81 3.79 0.92 -7.68
CA TYR A 81 3.48 1.66 -8.89
C TYR A 81 4.74 2.31 -9.45
N PRO A 82 4.97 2.25 -10.78
CA PRO A 82 5.96 3.09 -11.43
C PRO A 82 5.68 4.57 -11.18
N ALA A 83 6.74 5.40 -11.12
CA ALA A 83 6.65 6.83 -10.83
C ALA A 83 5.72 7.64 -11.78
N GLN A 84 5.48 7.11 -12.99
CA GLN A 84 4.63 7.75 -14.01
C GLN A 84 3.16 7.28 -13.97
N THR A 85 2.79 6.45 -13.00
CA THR A 85 1.40 5.97 -12.88
C THR A 85 0.48 7.13 -12.55
N VAL A 86 -0.53 7.35 -13.39
CA VAL A 86 -1.56 8.38 -13.17
C VAL A 86 -2.80 7.71 -12.56
N TRP A 87 -3.20 8.21 -11.40
CA TRP A 87 -4.48 7.86 -10.78
C TRP A 87 -5.57 8.79 -11.29
N ARG A 88 -6.65 8.21 -11.81
CA ARG A 88 -7.83 8.95 -12.25
C ARG A 88 -9.04 8.52 -11.43
N LYS A 89 -10.02 9.41 -11.28
CA LYS A 89 -11.20 9.16 -10.45
C LYS A 89 -12.01 7.97 -10.98
N GLU A 90 -12.00 7.76 -12.29
CA GLU A 90 -12.83 6.78 -12.98
C GLU A 90 -12.22 5.37 -13.01
N ALA A 91 -10.92 5.23 -12.74
CA ALA A 91 -10.24 3.95 -12.83
C ALA A 91 -9.05 3.87 -11.87
N THR A 92 -9.07 2.86 -11.00
CA THR A 92 -7.91 2.47 -10.21
C THR A 92 -6.88 1.80 -11.12
N PRO A 93 -5.67 2.38 -11.27
CA PRO A 93 -4.65 1.80 -12.13
C PRO A 93 -4.19 0.44 -11.58
N GLN A 94 -3.86 -0.47 -12.50
CA GLN A 94 -3.24 -1.74 -12.14
C GLN A 94 -1.83 -1.47 -11.57
N PRO A 95 -1.50 -2.01 -10.38
CA PRO A 95 -0.14 -1.93 -9.87
C PRO A 95 0.81 -2.78 -10.74
N ALA A 96 2.07 -2.38 -10.80
CA ALA A 96 3.09 -3.20 -11.45
C ALA A 96 3.41 -4.45 -10.64
N PHE A 97 3.26 -4.37 -9.31
CA PHE A 97 3.40 -5.48 -8.39
C PHE A 97 2.51 -5.28 -7.16
N TRP A 98 1.98 -6.36 -6.61
CA TRP A 98 1.21 -6.28 -5.37
C TRP A 98 1.21 -7.58 -4.57
N MET A 99 0.98 -7.42 -3.26
CA MET A 99 0.83 -8.51 -2.29
C MET A 99 -0.26 -8.19 -1.27
N HIS A 100 -0.71 -9.19 -0.50
CA HIS A 100 -1.69 -9.02 0.58
C HIS A 100 -1.36 -9.84 1.83
N GLN A 101 -2.00 -9.49 2.95
CA GLN A 101 -1.98 -10.27 4.21
C GLN A 101 -3.37 -10.73 4.66
N LEU A 102 -4.29 -10.89 3.71
CA LEU A 102 -5.66 -11.29 3.97
C LEU A 102 -5.81 -12.81 4.12
N SER A 103 -5.99 -13.31 5.35
CA SER A 103 -6.11 -14.74 5.65
C SER A 103 -7.36 -15.42 5.08
N ALA A 104 -8.39 -14.64 4.76
CA ALA A 104 -9.60 -15.13 4.12
C ALA A 104 -9.47 -15.27 2.58
N GLU A 105 -8.36 -14.80 2.00
CA GLU A 105 -8.12 -14.87 0.55
C GLU A 105 -7.35 -16.11 0.16
N THR A 106 -7.73 -16.68 -0.99
CA THR A 106 -7.01 -17.79 -1.64
C THR A 106 -6.03 -17.31 -2.71
N HIS A 107 -5.95 -16.00 -2.96
CA HIS A 107 -5.05 -15.43 -3.95
C HIS A 107 -3.59 -15.76 -3.55
N PRO A 108 -2.72 -16.17 -4.49
CA PRO A 108 -1.36 -16.65 -4.17
C PRO A 108 -0.38 -15.54 -3.78
N ASN A 109 -0.76 -14.26 -3.91
CA ASN A 109 0.13 -13.11 -3.70
C ASN A 109 0.24 -12.73 -2.22
N TRP A 110 0.50 -13.72 -1.37
CA TRP A 110 0.79 -13.51 0.04
C TRP A 110 2.05 -12.65 0.21
N LEU A 111 2.05 -11.78 1.23
CA LEU A 111 3.18 -10.92 1.50
C LEU A 111 4.44 -11.73 1.79
N ASP A 112 5.42 -11.56 0.92
CA ASP A 112 6.84 -11.80 1.17
C ASP A 112 7.56 -10.45 1.16
N ALA A 113 8.07 -10.02 2.32
CA ALA A 113 8.72 -8.73 2.45
C ALA A 113 10.03 -8.62 1.66
N ALA A 114 10.74 -9.73 1.45
CA ALA A 114 11.97 -9.74 0.66
C ALA A 114 11.66 -9.57 -0.83
N GLU A 115 10.65 -10.30 -1.33
CA GLU A 115 10.21 -10.16 -2.72
C GLU A 115 9.63 -8.76 -2.98
N LEU A 116 8.85 -8.20 -2.05
CA LEU A 116 8.36 -6.82 -2.17
C LEU A 116 9.51 -5.81 -2.30
N ALA A 117 10.61 -6.00 -1.56
CA ALA A 117 11.79 -5.16 -1.65
C ALA A 117 12.52 -5.33 -3.00
N ILE A 118 12.68 -6.56 -3.49
CA ILE A 118 13.27 -6.85 -4.80
C ILE A 118 12.47 -6.15 -5.91
N GLN A 119 11.14 -6.28 -5.89
CA GLN A 119 10.26 -5.66 -6.88
C GLN A 119 10.29 -4.14 -6.81
N LEU A 120 10.40 -3.57 -5.60
CA LEU A 120 10.62 -2.13 -5.46
C LEU A 120 11.92 -1.70 -6.12
N ASP A 121 13.03 -2.39 -5.84
CA ASP A 121 14.34 -2.03 -6.40
C ASP A 121 14.33 -2.10 -7.93
N ILE A 122 13.66 -3.10 -8.53
CA ILE A 122 13.46 -3.20 -9.98
C ILE A 122 12.74 -1.96 -10.54
N LEU A 123 11.70 -1.46 -9.85
CA LEU A 123 10.93 -0.30 -10.30
C LEU A 123 11.69 1.03 -10.14
N LEU A 124 12.69 1.07 -9.27
CA LEU A 124 13.53 2.25 -9.05
C LEU A 124 14.69 2.34 -10.05
N ILE A 125 14.99 1.28 -10.80
CA ILE A 125 16.00 1.31 -11.86
C ILE A 125 15.59 2.35 -12.91
N PRO A 126 16.45 3.35 -13.22
CA PRO A 126 16.16 4.33 -14.26
C PRO A 126 15.92 3.62 -15.60
N LYS A 127 14.76 3.86 -16.21
CA LYS A 127 14.53 3.43 -17.59
C LYS A 127 15.37 4.33 -18.51
N LYS A 128 16.13 3.71 -19.42
CA LYS A 128 16.87 4.43 -20.46
C LYS A 128 15.88 5.30 -21.26
N PRO A 129 16.25 6.55 -21.61
CA PRO A 129 15.43 7.42 -22.42
C PRO A 129 15.18 6.86 -23.82
#